data_AF-A0A2V7EHV7-F1
#
_entry.id   AF-A0A2V7EHV7-F1
#
_cell.length_a   1.000
_cell.length_b   1.000
_cell.length_c   1.000
_cell.angle_alpha   90.00
_cell.angle_beta   90.00
_cell.angle_gamma   90.00
#
_symmetry.space_group_name_H-M   'P 1'
#
loop_
_entity.id
_entity.type
_entity.pdbx_description
1 polymer ?
#
loop_
_entity_poly.entity_id
_entity_poly.type
_entity_poly.pdbx_seq_one_letter_code
_entity_poly.pdbx_strand_id
1 'polypeptide(L)' 'MNFPYRNRTIHASVALGNGGQNLFVFPDLDLVVAVYASNYGDRVFFAIGDDIVPKQILPAVRESGGRSGNR' A
#
# COMPACT_ATOMS: atom_id res chain seq x y z
N MET A 1 -3.63 -8.71 -0.96
CA MET A 1 -2.16 -8.90 -0.97
C MET A 1 -1.64 -8.60 0.43
N ASN A 2 -0.56 -9.25 0.87
CA ASN A 2 -0.03 -9.09 2.23
C ASN A 2 1.28 -8.31 2.19
N PHE A 3 1.44 -7.37 3.11
CA PHE A 3 2.61 -6.49 3.19
C PHE A 3 3.25 -6.55 4.57
N PRO A 4 4.60 -6.56 4.65
CA PRO A 4 5.28 -6.40 5.93
C PRO A 4 5.09 -4.97 6.44
N TYR A 5 4.77 -4.83 7.72
CA TYR A 5 4.68 -3.55 8.40
C TYR A 5 5.14 -3.68 9.85
N ARG A 6 6.33 -3.12 10.14
CA ARG A 6 6.99 -3.25 11.45
C ARG A 6 7.10 -4.72 11.86
N ASN A 7 6.55 -5.10 13.03
CA ASN A 7 6.61 -6.46 13.55
C ASN A 7 5.38 -7.30 13.19
N ARG A 8 4.61 -6.91 12.17
CA ARG A 8 3.42 -7.64 11.72
C ARG A 8 3.28 -7.63 10.20
N THR A 9 2.36 -8.44 9.71
CA THR A 9 1.89 -8.41 8.33
C THR A 9 0.51 -7.78 8.30
N ILE A 10 0.28 -6.87 7.37
CA ILE A 10 -1.02 -6.23 7.14
C ILE A 10 -1.58 -6.63 5.78
N HIS A 11 -2.91 -6.67 5.68
CA HIS A 11 -3.58 -7.01 4.43
C HIS A 11 -3.98 -5.76 3.66
N ALA A 12 -3.83 -5.82 2.33
CA ALA A 12 -4.30 -4.80 1.42
C ALA A 12 -5.22 -5.37 0.34
N SER A 13 -6.32 -4.66 0.07
CA SER A 13 -7.05 -4.83 -1.19
C SER A 13 -6.32 -4.07 -2.29
N VAL A 14 -6.16 -4.70 -3.45
CA VAL A 14 -5.29 -4.17 -4.52
C VAL A 14 -6.04 -4.20 -5.85
N ALA A 15 -6.00 -3.09 -6.57
CA ALA A 15 -6.47 -2.99 -7.95
C ALA A 15 -5.34 -2.39 -8.81
N LEU A 16 -4.89 -3.16 -9.81
CA LEU A 16 -3.77 -2.79 -10.65
C LEU A 16 -4.25 -2.68 -12.11
N GLY A 17 -3.96 -1.54 -12.74
CA GLY A 17 -4.30 -1.24 -14.13
C GLY A 17 -3.04 -1.14 -14.98
N ASN A 18 -3.02 -1.80 -16.13
CA ASN A 18 -1.86 -1.88 -17.02
C ASN A 18 -1.36 -0.50 -17.50
N GLY A 19 -2.17 0.55 -17.41
CA GLY A 19 -1.76 1.93 -17.68
C GLY A 19 -0.98 2.61 -16.56
N GLY A 20 -0.58 1.90 -15.51
CA GLY A 20 0.17 2.45 -14.38
C GLY A 20 -0.70 3.02 -13.26
N GLN A 21 -1.98 2.63 -13.21
CA GLN A 21 -2.89 2.96 -12.12
C GLN A 21 -2.84 1.86 -11.08
N ASN A 22 -2.31 2.15 -9.89
CA ASN A 22 -2.23 1.17 -8.81
C ASN A 22 -2.93 1.72 -7.56
N LEU A 23 -3.91 0.98 -7.08
CA LEU A 23 -4.65 1.29 -5.85
C LEU A 23 -4.38 0.22 -4.81
N PHE A 24 -3.97 0.66 -3.63
CA PHE A 24 -3.79 -0.17 -2.44
C PHE A 24 -4.61 0.41 -1.30
N VAL A 25 -5.46 -0.41 -0.69
CA VAL A 25 -6.28 -0.03 0.47
C VAL A 25 -5.80 -0.84 1.67
N PHE A 26 -5.34 -0.16 2.72
CA PHE A 26 -4.84 -0.74 3.97
C PHE A 26 -5.77 -0.37 5.13
N PRO A 27 -6.79 -1.20 5.44
CA PRO A 27 -7.75 -0.89 6.51
C PRO A 27 -7.09 -0.77 7.89
N ASP A 28 -6.08 -1.59 8.18
CA ASP A 28 -5.37 -1.60 9.47
C ASP A 28 -4.61 -0.30 9.78
N LEU A 29 -4.44 0.57 8.77
CA LEU A 29 -3.72 1.84 8.86
C LEU A 29 -4.59 3.05 8.50
N ASP A 30 -5.89 2.85 8.23
CA ASP A 30 -6.79 3.87 7.67
C ASP A 30 -6.18 4.59 6.45
N LEU A 31 -5.54 3.83 5.55
CA LEU A 31 -4.73 4.37 4.45
C LEU A 31 -5.19 3.85 3.08
N VAL A 32 -5.25 4.77 2.11
CA VAL A 32 -5.35 4.46 0.68
C VAL A 32 -4.14 5.04 -0.04
N VAL A 33 -3.46 4.22 -0.85
CA VAL A 33 -2.37 4.64 -1.73
C VAL A 33 -2.86 4.54 -3.17
N ALA A 34 -2.84 5.67 -3.88
CA ALA A 34 -3.19 5.75 -5.29
C ALA A 34 -1.98 6.25 -6.08
N VAL A 35 -1.50 5.45 -7.03
CA VAL A 35 -0.38 5.80 -7.90
C VAL A 35 -0.86 5.87 -9.34
N TYR A 36 -0.50 6.95 -10.02
CA TYR A 36 -0.83 7.21 -11.43
C TYR A 36 0.46 7.54 -12.19
N ALA A 37 1.06 6.53 -12.82
CA ALA A 37 2.36 6.67 -13.47
C ALA A 37 2.31 6.76 -15.00
N SER A 38 1.16 6.45 -15.63
CA SER A 38 1.00 6.44 -17.09
C SER A 38 2.08 5.62 -17.83
N ASN A 39 2.57 4.55 -17.22
CA ASN A 39 3.76 3.81 -17.66
C ASN A 39 3.39 2.50 -18.38
N TYR A 40 2.46 2.57 -19.33
CA TYR A 40 1.80 1.41 -19.94
C TYR A 40 2.76 0.26 -20.31
N GLY A 41 2.58 -0.92 -19.71
CA GLY A 41 3.38 -2.12 -19.98
C GLY A 41 4.86 -2.05 -19.54
N ASP A 42 5.28 -1.00 -18.84
CA ASP A 42 6.62 -0.84 -18.31
C ASP A 42 6.81 -1.65 -17.02
N ARG A 43 7.99 -2.25 -16.83
CA ARG A 43 8.35 -3.02 -15.64
C ARG A 43 8.34 -2.19 -14.35
N VAL A 44 8.50 -0.86 -14.44
CA VAL A 44 8.36 0.05 -13.29
C VAL A 44 7.01 -0.13 -12.59
N PHE A 45 5.99 -0.61 -13.29
CA PHE A 45 4.70 -0.99 -12.71
C PHE A 45 4.83 -1.92 -11.50
N PHE A 46 5.71 -2.93 -11.56
CA PHE A 46 5.90 -3.90 -10.48
C PHE A 46 6.68 -3.32 -9.30
N ALA A 47 7.63 -2.41 -9.58
CA ALA A 47 8.43 -1.74 -8.54
C ALA A 47 7.56 -0.94 -7.56
N ILE A 48 6.37 -0.47 -7.97
CA ILE A 48 5.44 0.23 -7.07
C ILE A 48 4.99 -0.69 -5.93
N GLY A 49 4.56 -1.92 -6.25
CA GLY A 49 4.08 -2.89 -5.26
C GLY A 49 5.21 -3.57 -4.49
N ASP A 50 6.35 -3.82 -5.15
CA ASP A 50 7.45 -4.59 -4.56
C ASP A 50 8.43 -3.74 -3.75
N ASP A 51 8.60 -2.46 -4.12
CA ASP A 51 9.60 -1.58 -3.52
C ASP A 51 8.96 -0.33 -2.89
N ILE A 52 8.23 0.47 -3.66
CA ILE A 52 7.82 1.82 -3.21
C ILE A 52 6.83 1.72 -2.04
N VAL A 53 5.76 0.95 -2.21
CA VAL A 53 4.73 0.79 -1.17
C VAL A 53 5.33 0.21 0.12
N PRO A 54 5.98 -0.98 0.10
CA PRO A 54 6.49 -1.60 1.33
C PRO A 54 7.71 -0.90 1.94
N LYS A 55 8.63 -0.34 1.13
CA LYS A 55 9.92 0.16 1.63
C LYS A 55 9.94 1.67 1.87
N GLN A 56 9.06 2.43 1.23
CA GLN A 56 9.05 3.89 1.32
C GLN A 56 7.77 4.43 1.97
N ILE A 57 6.60 3.98 1.50
CA ILE A 57 5.32 4.53 1.98
C ILE A 57 4.96 3.95 3.34
N LEU A 58 4.87 2.62 3.46
CA LEU A 58 4.42 2.00 4.71
C LEU A 58 5.28 2.37 5.94
N PRO A 59 6.62 2.44 5.87
CA PRO A 59 7.44 2.83 7.01
C PRO A 59 7.22 4.30 7.46
N ALA A 60 6.79 5.17 6.56
CA ALA A 60 6.50 6.58 6.84
C ALA A 60 5.11 6.80 7.49
N VAL A 61 4.23 5.80 7.41
CA VAL A 61 2.87 5.89 7.94
C VAL A 61 2.90 5.61 9.45
N ARG A 62 2.32 6.53 10.22
CA ARG A 62 2.06 6.29 11.65
C ARG A 62 0.82 5.41 11.74
N GLU A 63 0.79 4.53 12.75
CA GLU A 63 -0.47 3.85 13.09
C GLU A 63 -1.52 4.92 13.35
N SER A 64 -2.66 4.81 12.66
CA SER A 64 -3.80 5.67 12.94
C SER A 64 -4.17 5.45 14.41
N GLY A 65 -4.20 6.53 15.19
CA GLY A 65 -4.54 6.50 16.62
C GLY A 65 -6.03 6.27 16.86
N GLY A 66 -6.62 5.27 16.19
CA GLY A 66 -8.02 5.29 15.79
C GLY A 66 -8.84 4.02 16.06
N ARG A 67 -8.48 3.18 17.03
CA ARG A 67 -9.48 2.45 17.86
C ARG A 67 -8.86 1.97 19.18
N SER A 68 -8.77 2.88 20.15
CA SER A 68 -8.84 2.47 21.56
C SER A 68 -10.27 2.00 21.81
N GLY A 69 -10.53 0.72 21.50
CA GLY A 69 -11.75 0.02 21.85
C GLY A 69 -11.54 -0.66 23.19
N ASN A 70 -11.92 0.02 24.27
CA ASN A 70 -12.20 -0.58 25.56
C ASN A 70 -13.28 -1.66 25.40
N ARG A 71 -12.92 -2.93 25.62
CA ARG A 71 -13.63 -3.97 26.39
C ARG A 71 -12.91 -5.29 26.29
#